data_AF-A0A1M7LD82-F1
#
_entry.id   AF-A0A1M7LD82-F1
#
_cell.length_a   1.000
_cell.length_b   1.000
_cell.length_c   1.000
_cell.angle_alpha   90.00
_cell.angle_beta   90.00
_cell.angle_gamma   90.00
#
_symmetry.space_group_name_H-M   'P 1'
#
loop_
_entity.id
_entity.type
_entity.pdbx_description
1 polymer ?
#
loop_
_entity_poly.entity_id
_entity_poly.type
_entity_poly.pdbx_seq_one_letter_code
_entity_poly.pdbx_strand_id
1 'polypeptide(L)'
;MKLMKLHFLLAFVLPLTVLAQTKATISIQNNSIVNRKKSVIAIKWKTVLSSFPQIDTANFIVINSITKKQVPFQLEHRGNPAIQNLLVQVDVKAKSSLVLSVQKGKPEIFTAKTYARYVPERLDDFAWENDKIAFRAYGKALEKTEGDAYGYDVWVKRTNKLVLNDRYKRNDYHIDHGDGLDYYHVGYTLGAGNMAPFVKDTIRYSGNYHNWKILDNGPLRSTFQLRYDSWNAGGIKVTNTKIISLDAGSQLNRIENVYTFDDKKPLDVVVGIIRRDKAGVMYLNEQQGIMGYWEPASDKDGTTAVGSILSTPANKMWVDKEQLLTKTAVKNNETIVYYSGAAWDKAGQITNSKQWQDYLDHFNQELQNPLSISIK
;
A
#
# COMPACT_ATOMS: atom_id res chain seq x y z
N MET A 1 -18.57 -50.75 -75.30
CA MET A 1 -18.84 -50.21 -73.95
C MET A 1 -17.52 -50.07 -73.19
N LYS A 2 -16.98 -48.85 -73.06
CA LYS A 2 -15.80 -48.56 -72.23
C LYS A 2 -16.28 -48.05 -70.87
N LEU A 3 -15.97 -48.76 -69.79
CA LEU A 3 -16.23 -48.32 -68.41
C LEU A 3 -15.13 -47.34 -67.96
N MET A 4 -15.50 -46.09 -67.69
CA MET A 4 -14.65 -45.09 -67.05
C MET A 4 -14.63 -45.33 -65.54
N LYS A 5 -13.46 -45.62 -64.96
CA LYS A 5 -13.25 -45.67 -63.49
C LYS A 5 -12.95 -44.27 -62.95
N LEU A 6 -13.94 -43.68 -62.30
CA LEU A 6 -13.84 -42.41 -61.59
C LEU A 6 -13.08 -42.64 -60.26
N HIS A 7 -11.89 -42.06 -60.12
CA HIS A 7 -11.12 -42.10 -58.88
C HIS A 7 -11.52 -40.90 -58.00
N PHE A 8 -12.20 -41.16 -56.89
CA PHE A 8 -12.45 -40.17 -55.85
C PHE A 8 -11.15 -39.91 -55.08
N LEU A 9 -10.57 -38.72 -55.25
CA LEU A 9 -9.48 -38.23 -54.41
C LEU A 9 -10.09 -37.75 -53.09
N LEU A 10 -9.89 -38.51 -52.01
CA LEU A 10 -10.28 -38.11 -50.66
C LEU A 10 -9.23 -37.09 -50.15
N ALA A 11 -9.57 -35.81 -50.18
CA ALA A 11 -8.71 -34.76 -49.61
C ALA A 11 -8.73 -34.87 -48.08
N PHE A 12 -7.61 -35.33 -47.51
CA PHE A 12 -7.38 -35.34 -46.06
C PHE A 12 -7.18 -33.88 -45.60
N VAL A 13 -8.22 -33.27 -45.04
CA VAL A 13 -8.12 -31.97 -44.36
C VAL A 13 -7.37 -32.21 -43.05
N LEU A 14 -6.07 -31.93 -43.02
CA LEU A 14 -5.30 -31.90 -41.78
C LEU A 14 -5.92 -30.85 -40.86
N PRO A 15 -6.18 -31.15 -39.57
CA PRO A 15 -6.57 -30.13 -38.62
C PRO A 15 -5.38 -29.18 -38.44
N LEU A 16 -5.58 -27.91 -38.82
CA LEU A 16 -4.69 -26.83 -38.40
C LEU A 16 -4.69 -26.82 -36.87
N THR A 17 -3.64 -27.37 -36.27
CA THR A 17 -3.34 -27.15 -34.86
C THR A 17 -3.09 -25.65 -34.70
N VAL A 18 -4.05 -24.96 -34.10
CA VAL A 18 -3.88 -23.57 -33.68
C VAL A 18 -2.64 -23.52 -32.80
N LEU A 19 -1.57 -22.88 -33.29
CA LEU A 19 -0.40 -22.57 -32.48
C LEU A 19 -0.87 -21.86 -31.22
N ALA A 20 -0.62 -22.47 -30.06
CA ALA A 20 -0.95 -21.91 -28.77
C ALA A 20 -0.42 -20.47 -28.68
N GLN A 21 -1.29 -19.55 -28.29
CA GLN A 21 -0.99 -18.12 -28.22
C GLN A 21 0.18 -17.89 -27.25
N THR A 22 1.39 -17.59 -27.77
CA THR A 22 2.62 -17.47 -26.96
C THR A 22 2.73 -16.15 -26.20
N LYS A 23 1.64 -15.38 -26.13
CA LYS A 23 1.58 -14.07 -25.50
C LYS A 23 0.17 -13.73 -25.01
N ALA A 24 0.07 -13.08 -23.87
CA ALA A 24 -1.16 -12.40 -23.44
C ALA A 24 -1.00 -10.88 -23.60
N THR A 25 -2.10 -10.20 -23.93
CA THR A 25 -2.14 -8.75 -24.05
C THR A 25 -2.98 -8.17 -22.92
N ILE A 26 -2.40 -7.26 -22.13
CA ILE A 26 -3.10 -6.55 -21.06
C ILE A 26 -3.40 -5.13 -21.56
N SER A 27 -4.66 -4.74 -21.58
CA SER A 27 -5.09 -3.36 -21.82
C SER A 27 -5.49 -2.69 -20.50
N ILE A 28 -4.87 -1.55 -20.22
CA ILE A 28 -5.07 -0.75 -19.01
C ILE A 28 -5.62 0.60 -19.44
N GLN A 29 -6.85 0.90 -19.08
CA GLN A 29 -7.55 2.12 -19.48
C GLN A 29 -7.70 3.08 -18.30
N ASN A 30 -7.28 4.33 -18.51
CA ASN A 30 -7.51 5.43 -17.59
C ASN A 30 -8.67 6.30 -18.10
N ASN A 31 -9.82 6.15 -17.46
CA ASN A 31 -11.02 6.93 -17.77
C ASN A 31 -11.09 8.26 -17.02
N SER A 32 -10.16 8.54 -16.12
CA SER A 32 -10.13 9.80 -15.37
C SER A 32 -9.53 10.95 -16.18
N ILE A 33 -9.72 12.17 -15.70
CA ILE A 33 -9.11 13.40 -16.27
C ILE A 33 -7.69 13.65 -15.76
N VAL A 34 -7.16 12.80 -14.89
CA VAL A 34 -5.83 12.94 -14.30
C VAL A 34 -4.89 11.85 -14.78
N ASN A 35 -3.61 12.18 -14.89
CA ASN A 35 -2.58 11.21 -15.25
C ASN A 35 -2.31 10.27 -14.06
N ARG A 36 -2.13 8.98 -14.32
CA ARG A 36 -1.58 8.01 -13.37
C ARG A 36 -0.08 7.90 -13.57
N LYS A 37 0.71 8.18 -12.53
CA LYS A 37 2.17 8.13 -12.59
C LYS A 37 2.71 7.13 -11.59
N LYS A 38 3.63 6.26 -12.04
CA LYS A 38 4.30 5.22 -11.25
C LYS A 38 3.31 4.34 -10.46
N SER A 39 2.09 4.19 -10.95
CA SER A 39 1.04 3.44 -10.27
C SER A 39 1.34 1.95 -10.33
N VAL A 40 1.29 1.29 -9.17
CA VAL A 40 1.39 -0.17 -9.08
C VAL A 40 -0.01 -0.76 -9.23
N ILE A 41 -0.20 -1.59 -10.25
CA ILE A 41 -1.48 -2.18 -10.60
C ILE A 41 -1.42 -3.68 -10.33
N ALA A 42 -2.42 -4.20 -9.62
CA ALA A 42 -2.58 -5.63 -9.40
C ALA A 42 -3.48 -6.25 -10.47
N ILE A 43 -2.94 -7.19 -11.23
CA ILE A 43 -3.66 -7.94 -12.25
C ILE A 43 -3.86 -9.35 -11.74
N LYS A 44 -5.11 -9.81 -11.63
CA LYS A 44 -5.43 -11.13 -11.09
C LYS A 44 -4.68 -12.21 -11.87
N TRP A 45 -3.88 -13.01 -11.16
CA TRP A 45 -3.03 -14.03 -11.77
C TRP A 45 -3.85 -15.07 -12.52
N LYS A 46 -5.02 -15.44 -11.99
CA LYS A 46 -5.97 -16.34 -12.67
C LYS A 46 -6.30 -15.87 -14.08
N THR A 47 -6.51 -14.56 -14.29
CA THR A 47 -6.81 -14.00 -15.62
C THR A 47 -5.59 -14.04 -16.53
N VAL A 48 -4.39 -13.80 -15.99
CA VAL A 48 -3.13 -13.94 -16.76
C VAL A 48 -2.95 -15.39 -17.22
N LEU A 49 -3.12 -16.36 -16.31
CA LEU A 49 -3.03 -17.79 -16.62
C LEU A 49 -4.07 -18.23 -17.65
N SER A 50 -5.30 -17.72 -17.59
CA SER A 50 -6.32 -18.06 -18.60
C SER A 50 -5.94 -17.58 -20.00
N SER A 51 -5.29 -16.42 -20.13
CA SER A 51 -4.86 -15.88 -21.43
C SER A 51 -3.47 -16.36 -21.88
N PHE A 52 -2.63 -16.85 -20.96
CA PHE A 52 -1.32 -17.43 -21.26
C PHE A 52 -1.05 -18.68 -20.40
N PRO A 53 -1.74 -19.81 -20.66
CA PRO A 53 -1.69 -20.99 -19.79
C PRO A 53 -0.31 -21.63 -19.63
N GLN A 54 0.54 -21.50 -20.65
CA GLN A 54 1.89 -22.04 -20.71
C GLN A 54 2.97 -21.08 -20.20
N ILE A 55 2.57 -20.03 -19.46
CA ILE A 55 3.52 -19.08 -18.87
C ILE A 55 4.48 -19.78 -17.90
N ASP A 56 5.78 -19.61 -18.15
CA ASP A 56 6.83 -20.00 -17.21
C ASP A 56 7.10 -18.82 -16.27
N THR A 57 6.76 -18.96 -15.00
CA THR A 57 6.88 -17.89 -13.99
C THR A 57 8.32 -17.46 -13.72
N ALA A 58 9.30 -18.28 -14.10
CA ALA A 58 10.72 -17.93 -14.02
C ALA A 58 11.23 -17.25 -15.31
N ASN A 59 10.55 -17.42 -16.45
CA ASN A 59 11.01 -16.98 -17.77
C ASN A 59 9.92 -16.28 -18.58
N PHE A 60 9.30 -15.26 -18.00
CA PHE A 60 8.45 -14.33 -18.74
C PHE A 60 8.85 -12.87 -18.50
N ILE A 61 8.44 -12.03 -19.44
CA ILE A 61 8.62 -10.58 -19.41
C ILE A 61 7.29 -9.87 -19.69
N VAL A 62 7.16 -8.67 -19.14
CA VAL A 62 6.07 -7.74 -19.43
C VAL A 62 6.64 -6.58 -20.21
N ILE A 63 6.16 -6.35 -21.43
CA ILE A 63 6.68 -5.31 -22.34
C ILE A 63 5.59 -4.26 -22.57
N ASN A 64 5.96 -2.98 -22.55
CA ASN A 64 5.11 -1.93 -23.09
C ASN A 64 5.06 -2.04 -24.62
N SER A 65 3.88 -2.25 -25.18
CA SER A 65 3.72 -2.55 -26.60
C SER A 65 4.14 -1.43 -27.55
N ILE A 66 4.21 -0.19 -27.06
CA ILE A 66 4.64 0.98 -27.85
C ILE A 66 6.15 1.17 -27.72
N THR A 67 6.66 1.31 -26.49
CA THR A 67 8.09 1.63 -26.27
C THR A 67 9.01 0.43 -26.45
N LYS A 68 8.45 -0.78 -26.47
CA LYS A 68 9.16 -2.07 -26.51
C LYS A 68 10.09 -2.31 -25.32
N LYS A 69 10.01 -1.48 -24.27
CA LYS A 69 10.78 -1.65 -23.04
C LYS A 69 10.08 -2.58 -22.07
N GLN A 70 10.87 -3.31 -21.29
CA GLN A 70 10.35 -4.10 -20.19
C GLN A 70 9.75 -3.18 -19.11
N VAL A 71 8.64 -3.62 -18.54
CA VAL A 71 7.97 -2.97 -17.41
C VAL A 71 8.36 -3.74 -16.14
N PRO A 72 8.81 -3.05 -15.07
CA PRO A 72 9.01 -3.68 -13.78
C PRO A 72 7.76 -4.41 -13.31
N PHE A 73 7.93 -5.65 -12.86
CA PHE A 73 6.83 -6.47 -12.36
C PHE A 73 7.23 -7.25 -11.11
N GLN A 74 6.22 -7.73 -10.39
CA GLN A 74 6.36 -8.59 -9.22
C GLN A 74 5.22 -9.60 -9.22
N LEU A 75 5.51 -10.86 -8.88
CA LEU A 75 4.48 -11.86 -8.58
C LEU A 75 4.11 -11.72 -7.10
N GLU A 76 2.86 -11.36 -6.82
CA GLU A 76 2.35 -11.17 -5.47
C GLU A 76 1.60 -12.43 -5.01
N HIS A 77 1.91 -12.89 -3.80
CA HIS A 77 1.43 -14.12 -3.19
C HIS A 77 0.42 -13.86 -2.06
N ARG A 78 0.45 -12.67 -1.44
CA ARG A 78 -0.34 -12.35 -0.24
C ARG A 78 -0.18 -13.38 0.87
N GLY A 79 1.03 -13.91 1.03
CA GLY A 79 1.37 -14.96 1.99
C GLY A 79 0.80 -16.35 1.70
N ASN A 80 0.32 -16.60 0.49
CA ASN A 80 -0.12 -17.91 -0.01
C ASN A 80 0.98 -18.58 -0.85
N PRO A 81 1.02 -19.93 -0.91
CA PRO A 81 1.94 -20.62 -1.82
C PRO A 81 1.72 -20.26 -3.29
N ALA A 82 0.45 -20.09 -3.71
CA ALA A 82 0.10 -19.75 -5.08
C ALA A 82 0.16 -18.23 -5.33
N ILE A 83 0.58 -17.86 -6.55
CA ILE A 83 0.56 -16.47 -7.02
C ILE A 83 -0.89 -15.99 -7.09
N GLN A 84 -1.14 -14.81 -6.54
CA GLN A 84 -2.45 -14.16 -6.52
C GLN A 84 -2.56 -13.09 -7.61
N ASN A 85 -1.51 -12.28 -7.78
CA ASN A 85 -1.51 -11.18 -8.73
C ASN A 85 -0.16 -11.04 -9.46
N LEU A 86 -0.22 -10.57 -10.71
CA LEU A 86 0.90 -9.93 -11.38
C LEU A 86 0.82 -8.43 -11.10
N LEU A 87 1.78 -7.90 -10.35
CA LEU A 87 1.94 -6.47 -10.13
C LEU A 87 2.77 -5.86 -11.25
N VAL A 88 2.35 -4.73 -11.79
CA VAL A 88 3.12 -3.94 -12.78
C VAL A 88 3.14 -2.47 -12.36
N GLN A 89 4.27 -1.79 -12.56
CA GLN A 89 4.38 -0.34 -12.32
C GLN A 89 4.35 0.43 -13.64
N VAL A 90 3.33 1.28 -13.83
CA VAL A 90 3.08 1.94 -15.12
C VAL A 90 2.72 3.41 -14.99
N ASP A 91 2.89 4.14 -16.09
CA ASP A 91 2.34 5.47 -16.32
C ASP A 91 1.18 5.37 -17.33
N VAL A 92 0.01 5.94 -17.00
CA VAL A 92 -1.16 5.96 -17.89
C VAL A 92 -1.71 7.38 -17.96
N LYS A 93 -1.63 8.02 -19.14
CA LYS A 93 -2.14 9.38 -19.32
C LYS A 93 -3.66 9.44 -19.09
N ALA A 94 -4.16 10.61 -18.69
CA ALA A 94 -5.58 10.90 -18.61
C ALA A 94 -6.29 10.51 -19.91
N LYS A 95 -7.49 9.94 -19.81
CA LYS A 95 -8.35 9.57 -20.95
C LYS A 95 -7.63 8.72 -22.02
N SER A 96 -6.69 7.88 -21.63
CA SER A 96 -5.87 7.06 -22.54
C SER A 96 -5.83 5.59 -22.13
N SER A 97 -5.33 4.74 -23.03
CA SER A 97 -5.05 3.34 -22.74
C SER A 97 -3.57 3.01 -22.92
N LEU A 98 -3.06 2.15 -22.04
CA LEU A 98 -1.75 1.52 -22.13
C LEU A 98 -1.93 0.03 -22.46
N VAL A 99 -1.15 -0.47 -23.42
CA VAL A 99 -1.15 -1.89 -23.78
C VAL A 99 0.19 -2.52 -23.41
N LEU A 100 0.13 -3.61 -22.65
CA LEU A 100 1.28 -4.44 -22.29
C LEU A 100 1.18 -5.82 -22.95
N SER A 101 2.32 -6.41 -23.26
CA SER A 101 2.45 -7.78 -23.76
C SER A 101 3.18 -8.63 -22.71
N VAL A 102 2.56 -9.73 -22.28
CA VAL A 102 3.18 -10.77 -21.46
C VAL A 102 3.64 -11.87 -22.40
N GLN A 103 4.93 -12.18 -22.41
CA GLN A 103 5.50 -13.17 -23.32
C GLN A 103 6.71 -13.87 -22.69
N LYS A 104 7.13 -14.99 -23.29
CA LYS A 104 8.34 -15.71 -22.88
C LYS A 104 9.57 -14.80 -22.99
N GLY A 105 10.44 -14.85 -21.99
CA GLY A 105 11.71 -14.13 -21.97
C GLY A 105 12.36 -14.11 -20.60
N LYS A 106 13.67 -13.88 -20.55
CA LYS A 106 14.39 -13.71 -19.28
C LYS A 106 14.15 -12.30 -18.74
N PRO A 107 13.58 -12.12 -17.53
CA PRO A 107 13.35 -10.78 -17.01
C PRO A 107 14.64 -10.09 -16.57
N GLU A 108 14.67 -8.77 -16.72
CA GLU A 108 15.65 -7.91 -16.05
C GLU A 108 15.52 -8.02 -14.53
N ILE A 109 16.62 -7.78 -13.82
CA ILE A 109 16.62 -7.67 -12.36
C ILE A 109 16.12 -6.26 -12.01
N PHE A 110 14.95 -6.18 -11.38
CA PHE A 110 14.39 -4.91 -10.92
C PHE A 110 14.96 -4.57 -9.53
N THR A 111 15.54 -3.37 -9.40
CA THR A 111 15.96 -2.85 -8.10
C THR A 111 14.78 -2.81 -7.14
N ALA A 112 14.96 -3.35 -5.94
CA ALA A 112 13.93 -3.32 -4.91
C ALA A 112 13.63 -1.88 -4.48
N LYS A 113 12.35 -1.49 -4.51
CA LYS A 113 11.89 -0.17 -4.05
C LYS A 113 10.99 -0.23 -2.84
N THR A 114 10.73 -1.41 -2.31
CA THR A 114 9.94 -1.60 -1.09
C THR A 114 10.60 -2.66 -0.22
N TYR A 115 10.45 -2.54 1.09
CA TYR A 115 10.95 -3.54 2.02
C TYR A 115 10.22 -3.45 3.35
N ALA A 116 9.92 -4.61 3.96
CA ALA A 116 9.37 -4.73 5.29
C ALA A 116 10.13 -5.80 6.09
N ARG A 117 10.37 -5.54 7.39
CA ARG A 117 11.04 -6.49 8.29
C ARG A 117 10.56 -6.36 9.72
N TYR A 118 10.65 -7.48 10.42
CA TYR A 118 10.68 -7.51 11.89
C TYR A 118 12.08 -7.12 12.40
N VAL A 119 12.11 -6.38 13.50
CA VAL A 119 13.30 -5.74 14.06
C VAL A 119 13.45 -6.14 15.54
N PRO A 120 13.90 -7.37 15.83
CA PRO A 120 14.05 -7.85 17.20
C PRO A 120 15.09 -7.05 17.99
N GLU A 121 16.10 -6.51 17.33
CA GLU A 121 17.16 -5.73 17.99
C GLU A 121 16.64 -4.43 18.63
N ARG A 122 15.42 -4.00 18.31
CA ARG A 122 14.78 -2.80 18.87
C ARG A 122 13.51 -3.13 19.65
N LEU A 123 13.52 -4.22 20.42
CA LEU A 123 12.39 -4.67 21.24
C LEU A 123 11.13 -4.90 20.39
N ASP A 124 11.30 -5.71 19.36
CA ASP A 124 10.23 -6.19 18.49
C ASP A 124 9.58 -5.10 17.63
N ASP A 125 10.30 -4.06 17.22
CA ASP A 125 9.77 -3.13 16.22
C ASP A 125 9.41 -3.87 14.91
N PHE A 126 8.43 -3.36 14.18
CA PHE A 126 8.18 -3.75 12.79
C PHE A 126 8.36 -2.53 11.90
N ALA A 127 9.25 -2.62 10.92
CA ALA A 127 9.60 -1.48 10.08
C ALA A 127 9.38 -1.79 8.60
N TRP A 128 8.92 -0.80 7.85
CA TRP A 128 8.73 -0.91 6.41
C TRP A 128 8.97 0.41 5.70
N GLU A 129 9.38 0.34 4.43
CA GLU A 129 9.73 1.51 3.64
C GLU A 129 9.50 1.29 2.15
N ASN A 130 9.51 2.40 1.41
CA ASN A 130 9.70 2.40 -0.03
C ASN A 130 10.70 3.47 -0.47
N ASP A 131 10.79 3.74 -1.78
CA ASP A 131 11.65 4.78 -2.36
C ASP A 131 11.25 6.24 -2.02
N LYS A 132 10.27 6.44 -1.12
CA LYS A 132 9.76 7.75 -0.70
C LYS A 132 9.82 7.99 0.80
N ILE A 133 9.44 6.99 1.59
CA ILE A 133 9.18 7.15 3.02
C ILE A 133 9.39 5.82 3.76
N ALA A 134 9.61 5.88 5.06
CA ALA A 134 9.70 4.73 5.94
C ALA A 134 8.77 4.91 7.15
N PHE A 135 8.42 3.79 7.79
CA PHE A 135 7.51 3.75 8.92
C PHE A 135 7.91 2.66 9.90
N ARG A 136 7.34 2.76 11.10
CA ARG A 136 7.44 1.75 12.14
C ARG A 136 6.11 1.55 12.87
N ALA A 137 5.89 0.33 13.33
CA ALA A 137 4.93 -0.04 14.36
C ALA A 137 5.69 -0.67 15.54
N TYR A 138 5.26 -0.37 16.76
CA TYR A 138 5.93 -0.80 17.98
C TYR A 138 5.50 -2.21 18.40
N GLY A 139 6.48 -3.00 18.86
CA GLY A 139 6.28 -4.37 19.30
C GLY A 139 5.86 -4.51 20.75
N LYS A 140 5.31 -5.69 21.09
CA LYS A 140 4.86 -6.01 22.44
C LYS A 140 5.96 -5.87 23.50
N ALA A 141 7.21 -6.21 23.15
CA ALA A 141 8.35 -6.10 24.07
C ALA A 141 8.68 -4.65 24.46
N LEU A 142 8.16 -3.65 23.74
CA LEU A 142 8.36 -2.24 24.05
C LEU A 142 7.40 -1.70 25.11
N GLU A 143 6.32 -2.43 25.40
CA GLU A 143 5.32 -1.98 26.37
C GLU A 143 5.95 -1.76 27.76
N LYS A 144 5.58 -0.66 28.43
CA LYS A 144 6.09 -0.26 29.75
C LYS A 144 7.58 0.11 29.78
N THR A 145 8.22 0.27 28.63
CA THR A 145 9.54 0.89 28.53
C THR A 145 9.41 2.39 28.25
N GLU A 146 10.52 3.14 28.31
CA GLU A 146 10.52 4.56 27.97
C GLU A 146 10.16 4.83 26.49
N GLY A 147 10.37 3.84 25.62
CA GLY A 147 10.08 3.95 24.19
C GLY A 147 8.66 3.57 23.78
N ASP A 148 7.77 3.26 24.73
CA ASP A 148 6.42 2.76 24.44
C ASP A 148 5.54 3.80 23.72
N ALA A 149 4.79 3.35 22.71
CA ALA A 149 3.91 4.17 21.90
C ALA A 149 2.93 3.29 21.09
N TYR A 150 1.70 3.77 20.83
CA TYR A 150 0.63 2.94 20.24
C TYR A 150 0.34 3.19 18.75
N GLY A 151 0.89 4.27 18.20
CA GLY A 151 0.61 4.72 16.84
C GLY A 151 1.59 4.17 15.81
N TYR A 152 1.43 4.64 14.57
CA TYR A 152 2.48 4.48 13.56
C TYR A 152 3.45 5.63 13.62
N ASP A 153 4.71 5.29 13.40
CA ASP A 153 5.82 6.22 13.36
C ASP A 153 6.27 6.48 11.90
N VAL A 154 6.85 7.64 11.65
CA VAL A 154 7.30 8.10 10.33
C VAL A 154 8.78 8.38 10.33
N TRP A 155 9.49 7.67 9.46
CA TRP A 155 10.90 7.86 9.21
C TRP A 155 11.04 8.57 7.87
N VAL A 156 11.37 9.87 7.92
CA VAL A 156 11.49 10.67 6.72
C VAL A 156 12.72 10.28 5.92
N LYS A 157 12.61 10.42 4.59
CA LYS A 157 13.66 10.05 3.64
C LYS A 157 13.83 11.12 2.58
N ARG A 158 15.08 11.33 2.16
CA ARG A 158 15.44 12.11 0.97
C ARG A 158 16.28 11.32 -0.04
N THR A 159 16.21 10.00 0.07
CA THR A 159 16.83 9.05 -0.85
C THR A 159 15.79 8.06 -1.36
N ASN A 160 16.01 7.54 -2.57
CA ASN A 160 15.23 6.46 -3.14
C ASN A 160 15.76 5.06 -2.76
N LYS A 161 16.91 4.98 -2.09
CA LYS A 161 17.48 3.72 -1.58
C LYS A 161 16.65 3.20 -0.41
N LEU A 162 16.66 1.88 -0.21
CA LEU A 162 16.13 1.24 1.00
C LEU A 162 17.18 1.37 2.10
N VAL A 163 16.83 2.00 3.22
CA VAL A 163 17.77 2.44 4.27
C VAL A 163 17.48 1.85 5.64
N LEU A 164 16.38 1.10 5.82
CA LEU A 164 15.99 0.59 7.14
C LEU A 164 17.08 -0.28 7.77
N ASN A 165 17.65 -1.22 7.01
CA ASN A 165 18.72 -2.09 7.53
C ASN A 165 19.94 -1.25 7.97
N ASP A 166 20.36 -0.29 7.15
CA ASP A 166 21.51 0.56 7.45
C ASP A 166 21.25 1.48 8.64
N ARG A 167 20.03 2.00 8.79
CA ARG A 167 19.63 2.85 9.92
C ARG A 167 19.58 2.07 11.23
N TYR A 168 18.94 0.90 11.27
CA TYR A 168 18.94 0.06 12.48
C TYR A 168 20.34 -0.44 12.84
N LYS A 169 21.16 -0.79 11.85
CA LYS A 169 22.54 -1.22 12.08
C LYS A 169 23.41 -0.11 12.68
N ARG A 170 23.24 1.14 12.23
CA ARG A 170 23.98 2.29 12.79
C ARG A 170 23.49 2.69 14.18
N ASN A 171 22.21 2.44 14.49
CA ASN A 171 21.58 2.74 15.76
C ASN A 171 21.66 4.23 16.17
N ASP A 172 21.72 5.12 15.17
CA ASP A 172 21.75 6.58 15.32
C ASP A 172 20.74 7.25 14.37
N TYR A 173 19.64 6.55 14.06
CA TYR A 173 18.65 6.91 13.05
C TYR A 173 17.89 8.22 13.32
N HIS A 174 18.12 8.86 14.47
CA HIS A 174 17.68 10.22 14.80
C HIS A 174 18.61 11.32 14.24
N ILE A 175 19.69 10.95 13.54
CA ILE A 175 20.64 11.85 12.88
C ILE A 175 20.49 11.72 11.37
N ASP A 176 20.33 12.86 10.69
CA ASP A 176 20.25 12.90 9.24
C ASP A 176 21.65 12.86 8.59
N HIS A 177 22.02 11.69 8.08
CA HIS A 177 23.29 11.45 7.36
C HIS A 177 23.21 11.73 5.84
N GLY A 178 22.21 12.48 5.40
CA GLY A 178 21.96 12.72 3.97
C GLY A 178 20.90 11.80 3.37
N ASP A 179 20.43 10.80 4.12
CA ASP A 179 19.38 9.87 3.69
C ASP A 179 18.01 10.15 4.34
N GLY A 180 17.96 11.07 5.32
CA GLY A 180 16.80 11.37 6.18
C GLY A 180 17.01 10.85 7.61
N LEU A 181 15.95 10.83 8.42
CA LEU A 181 16.01 10.48 9.85
C LEU A 181 14.64 10.06 10.39
N ASP A 182 14.62 9.52 11.60
CA ASP A 182 13.46 9.46 12.48
C ASP A 182 13.51 10.65 13.45
N TYR A 183 12.58 11.58 13.35
CA TYR A 183 12.40 12.63 14.35
C TYR A 183 10.94 12.73 14.80
N TYR A 184 10.12 11.78 14.36
CA TYR A 184 8.69 11.83 14.52
C TYR A 184 8.33 11.29 15.90
N HIS A 185 7.64 12.09 16.69
CA HIS A 185 7.19 11.68 18.02
C HIS A 185 5.76 11.12 17.95
N VAL A 186 5.55 9.90 18.47
CA VAL A 186 4.24 9.22 18.47
C VAL A 186 3.55 9.26 19.83
N GLY A 187 4.24 8.82 20.89
CA GLY A 187 3.65 8.66 22.22
C GLY A 187 2.39 7.77 22.24
N TYR A 188 1.54 7.95 23.26
CA TYR A 188 0.28 7.21 23.42
C TYR A 188 -0.86 7.78 22.58
N THR A 189 -0.59 8.00 21.29
CA THR A 189 -1.55 8.49 20.30
C THR A 189 -1.74 7.48 19.18
N LEU A 190 -2.57 7.81 18.18
CA LEU A 190 -2.70 7.05 16.94
C LEU A 190 -1.55 7.33 15.94
N GLY A 191 -0.61 8.23 16.27
CA GLY A 191 0.58 8.51 15.48
C GLY A 191 0.25 8.99 14.08
N ALA A 192 0.87 8.37 13.07
CA ALA A 192 0.63 8.66 11.66
C ALA A 192 -0.44 7.75 11.04
N GLY A 193 -1.67 7.81 11.58
CA GLY A 193 -2.83 7.13 11.01
C GLY A 193 -3.06 5.70 11.48
N ASN A 194 -2.74 5.37 12.73
CA ASN A 194 -3.32 4.17 13.33
C ASN A 194 -4.84 4.38 13.55
N MET A 195 -5.56 3.27 13.68
CA MET A 195 -6.99 3.24 13.95
C MET A 195 -7.26 2.42 15.21
N ALA A 196 -8.16 2.91 16.06
CA ALA A 196 -8.61 2.24 17.29
C ALA A 196 -10.12 2.44 17.53
N PRO A 197 -10.78 1.57 18.33
CA PRO A 197 -12.16 1.76 18.75
C PRO A 197 -12.39 3.06 19.52
N PHE A 198 -13.56 3.67 19.32
CA PHE A 198 -14.00 4.88 20.01
C PHE A 198 -15.29 4.59 20.78
N VAL A 199 -15.17 4.35 22.09
CA VAL A 199 -16.27 3.83 22.93
C VAL A 199 -16.43 4.70 24.16
N LYS A 200 -17.64 5.21 24.38
CA LYS A 200 -17.99 6.14 25.48
C LYS A 200 -17.09 7.37 25.45
N ASP A 201 -17.04 8.03 24.29
CA ASP A 201 -16.26 9.25 24.02
C ASP A 201 -14.76 9.14 24.35
N THR A 202 -14.20 7.93 24.22
CA THR A 202 -12.79 7.65 24.54
C THR A 202 -12.19 6.73 23.50
N ILE A 203 -10.97 7.04 23.04
CA ILE A 203 -10.17 6.15 22.20
C ILE A 203 -9.68 4.97 23.05
N ARG A 204 -9.90 3.74 22.57
CA ARG A 204 -9.56 2.51 23.26
C ARG A 204 -8.37 1.82 22.60
N TYR A 205 -7.17 2.27 22.96
CA TYR A 205 -5.91 1.76 22.41
C TYR A 205 -5.72 0.26 22.67
N SER A 206 -5.12 -0.43 21.69
CA SER A 206 -4.80 -1.86 21.75
C SER A 206 -3.49 -2.18 22.46
N GLY A 207 -2.66 -1.17 22.75
CA GLY A 207 -1.23 -1.39 22.96
C GLY A 207 -0.52 -1.73 21.65
N ASN A 208 0.55 -2.50 21.76
CA ASN A 208 1.46 -2.80 20.67
C ASN A 208 1.12 -4.11 19.95
N TYR A 209 1.62 -4.29 18.72
CA TYR A 209 1.37 -5.52 18.01
C TYR A 209 2.16 -6.67 18.67
N HIS A 210 1.61 -7.88 18.63
CA HIS A 210 2.25 -9.04 19.24
C HIS A 210 2.75 -10.04 18.19
N ASN A 211 1.94 -10.32 17.16
CA ASN A 211 2.31 -11.29 16.13
C ASN A 211 2.41 -10.62 14.77
N TRP A 212 3.36 -11.06 13.96
CA TRP A 212 3.56 -10.55 12.61
C TRP A 212 3.70 -11.67 11.59
N LYS A 213 3.46 -11.35 10.32
CA LYS A 213 3.77 -12.22 9.17
C LYS A 213 4.10 -11.35 7.96
N ILE A 214 5.28 -11.51 7.37
CA ILE A 214 5.56 -10.95 6.04
C ILE A 214 4.78 -11.78 5.02
N LEU A 215 3.99 -11.10 4.19
CA LEU A 215 3.18 -11.72 3.14
C LEU A 215 3.89 -11.65 1.79
N ASP A 216 4.52 -10.50 1.51
CA ASP A 216 5.28 -10.22 0.30
C ASP A 216 6.38 -9.20 0.59
N ASN A 217 7.56 -9.37 0.00
CA ASN A 217 8.59 -8.36 -0.13
C ASN A 217 9.09 -8.40 -1.58
N GLY A 218 9.11 -7.27 -2.27
CA GLY A 218 9.50 -7.25 -3.67
C GLY A 218 9.74 -5.86 -4.24
N PRO A 219 10.05 -5.77 -5.55
CA PRO A 219 10.47 -4.52 -6.15
C PRO A 219 9.37 -3.48 -6.27
N LEU A 220 8.10 -3.87 -6.21
CA LEU A 220 6.96 -2.97 -6.39
C LEU A 220 6.09 -2.82 -5.14
N ARG A 221 5.98 -3.86 -4.31
CA ARG A 221 5.14 -3.86 -3.12
C ARG A 221 5.72 -4.75 -2.04
N SER A 222 5.67 -4.25 -0.81
CA SER A 222 5.84 -5.05 0.40
C SER A 222 4.51 -5.09 1.14
N THR A 223 4.12 -6.27 1.61
CA THR A 223 2.87 -6.49 2.35
C THR A 223 3.14 -7.37 3.55
N PHE A 224 2.58 -7.01 4.69
CA PHE A 224 2.73 -7.77 5.93
C PHE A 224 1.46 -7.68 6.76
N GLN A 225 1.36 -8.55 7.75
CA GLN A 225 0.26 -8.61 8.69
C GLN A 225 0.79 -8.38 10.11
N LEU A 226 0.06 -7.58 10.88
CA LEU A 226 0.23 -7.40 12.32
C LEU A 226 -1.04 -7.84 13.05
N ARG A 227 -0.90 -8.54 14.18
CA ARG A 227 -1.99 -8.96 15.04
C ARG A 227 -1.76 -8.49 16.47
N TYR A 228 -2.83 -8.00 17.07
CA TYR A 228 -2.84 -7.45 18.42
C TYR A 228 -3.55 -8.43 19.36
N ASP A 229 -3.10 -8.45 20.62
CA ASP A 229 -3.75 -9.20 21.68
C ASP A 229 -5.20 -8.73 21.89
N SER A 230 -5.99 -9.53 22.61
CA SER A 230 -7.32 -9.10 23.01
C SER A 230 -7.25 -8.03 24.08
N TRP A 231 -8.06 -6.97 23.96
CA TRP A 231 -8.19 -5.93 24.98
C TRP A 231 -9.65 -5.53 25.21
N ASN A 232 -9.88 -4.80 26.31
CA ASN A 232 -11.18 -4.28 26.67
C ASN A 232 -11.36 -2.85 26.11
N ALA A 233 -12.19 -2.71 25.07
CA ALA A 233 -12.58 -1.44 24.50
C ALA A 233 -13.88 -0.91 25.17
N GLY A 234 -13.77 -0.43 26.40
CA GLY A 234 -14.89 0.24 27.09
C GLY A 234 -16.05 -0.69 27.49
N GLY A 235 -15.78 -1.98 27.68
CA GLY A 235 -16.74 -3.05 27.97
C GLY A 235 -16.84 -4.09 26.85
N ILE A 236 -16.28 -3.81 25.68
CA ILE A 236 -16.31 -4.70 24.51
C ILE A 236 -14.96 -5.39 24.40
N LYS A 237 -14.94 -6.73 24.42
CA LYS A 237 -13.71 -7.49 24.16
C LYS A 237 -13.42 -7.46 22.66
N VAL A 238 -12.25 -6.95 22.28
CA VAL A 238 -11.85 -6.74 20.88
C VAL A 238 -10.51 -7.44 20.62
N THR A 239 -10.32 -7.96 19.41
CA THR A 239 -9.01 -8.26 18.82
C THR A 239 -8.86 -7.55 17.49
N ASN A 240 -7.62 -7.36 17.04
CA ASN A 240 -7.35 -6.64 15.81
C ASN A 240 -6.29 -7.30 14.94
N THR A 241 -6.55 -7.35 13.63
CA THR A 241 -5.60 -7.78 12.62
C THR A 241 -5.51 -6.71 11.54
N LYS A 242 -4.29 -6.30 11.21
CA LYS A 242 -4.00 -5.33 10.16
C LYS A 242 -3.16 -5.98 9.07
N ILE A 243 -3.54 -5.82 7.81
CA ILE A 243 -2.68 -6.11 6.66
C ILE A 243 -2.29 -4.77 6.05
N ILE A 244 -0.99 -4.50 6.01
CA ILE A 244 -0.43 -3.23 5.54
C ILE A 244 0.38 -3.52 4.29
N SER A 245 0.13 -2.75 3.23
CA SER A 245 0.92 -2.79 2.01
C SER A 245 1.42 -1.39 1.63
N LEU A 246 2.68 -1.32 1.22
CA LEU A 246 3.30 -0.09 0.70
C LEU A 246 3.83 -0.33 -0.71
N ASP A 247 3.41 0.53 -1.63
CA ASP A 247 3.76 0.46 -3.04
C ASP A 247 4.94 1.37 -3.36
N ALA A 248 5.80 0.93 -4.28
CA ALA A 248 6.86 1.74 -4.84
C ALA A 248 6.27 3.05 -5.41
N GLY A 249 6.86 4.18 -5.04
CA GLY A 249 6.48 5.51 -5.48
C GLY A 249 5.34 6.17 -4.70
N SER A 250 4.64 5.44 -3.82
CA SER A 250 3.54 5.98 -3.00
C SER A 250 4.04 6.70 -1.74
N GLN A 251 3.33 7.71 -1.26
CA GLN A 251 3.51 8.23 0.12
C GLN A 251 2.59 7.52 1.11
N LEU A 252 1.52 6.88 0.63
CA LEU A 252 0.50 6.25 1.47
C LEU A 252 0.61 4.73 1.44
N ASN A 253 0.47 4.15 2.62
CA ASN A 253 0.16 2.76 2.83
C ASN A 253 -1.31 2.50 2.55
N ARG A 254 -1.63 1.29 2.08
CA ARG A 254 -2.99 0.75 2.17
C ARG A 254 -3.07 -0.15 3.39
N ILE A 255 -4.08 0.06 4.23
CA ILE A 255 -4.26 -0.65 5.49
C ILE A 255 -5.63 -1.32 5.46
N GLU A 256 -5.65 -2.65 5.42
CA GLU A 256 -6.83 -3.48 5.67
C GLU A 256 -6.88 -3.78 7.16
N ASN A 257 -7.94 -3.32 7.83
CA ASN A 257 -8.07 -3.44 9.27
C ASN A 257 -9.32 -4.25 9.61
N VAL A 258 -9.17 -5.31 10.41
CA VAL A 258 -10.26 -6.21 10.79
C VAL A 258 -10.35 -6.25 12.31
N TYR A 259 -11.53 -5.94 12.83
CA TYR A 259 -11.84 -6.09 14.25
C TYR A 259 -12.77 -7.29 14.45
N THR A 260 -12.43 -8.12 15.42
CA THR A 260 -13.32 -9.18 15.92
C THR A 260 -13.75 -8.79 17.33
N PHE A 261 -15.05 -8.78 17.58
CA PHE A 261 -15.61 -8.36 18.86
C PHE A 261 -16.94 -9.06 19.17
N ASP A 262 -17.28 -9.12 20.46
CA ASP A 262 -18.50 -9.77 20.96
C ASP A 262 -19.65 -8.75 21.11
N ASP A 263 -20.05 -8.16 19.98
CA ASP A 263 -21.24 -7.30 19.88
C ASP A 263 -21.87 -7.45 18.50
N LYS A 264 -23.19 -7.28 18.43
CA LYS A 264 -23.97 -7.27 17.18
C LYS A 264 -24.06 -5.88 16.57
N LYS A 265 -23.80 -4.82 17.35
CA LYS A 265 -23.81 -3.43 16.88
C LYS A 265 -22.50 -3.10 16.15
N PRO A 266 -22.53 -2.24 15.12
CA PRO A 266 -21.30 -1.69 14.56
C PRO A 266 -20.45 -1.02 15.65
N LEU A 267 -19.14 -1.21 15.57
CA LEU A 267 -18.17 -0.61 16.47
C LEU A 267 -17.67 0.69 15.86
N ASP A 268 -17.85 1.79 16.58
CA ASP A 268 -17.24 3.06 16.22
C ASP A 268 -15.72 2.97 16.34
N VAL A 269 -15.01 3.46 15.34
CA VAL A 269 -13.54 3.52 15.28
C VAL A 269 -13.10 4.89 14.80
N VAL A 270 -11.89 5.30 15.20
CA VAL A 270 -11.25 6.53 14.73
C VAL A 270 -9.89 6.22 14.14
N VAL A 271 -9.56 6.84 13.01
CA VAL A 271 -8.18 7.00 12.54
C VAL A 271 -7.66 8.36 13.00
N GLY A 272 -6.41 8.42 13.45
CA GLY A 272 -5.87 9.64 14.05
C GLY A 272 -4.49 10.04 13.57
N ILE A 273 -4.25 11.35 13.56
CA ILE A 273 -2.94 11.97 13.31
C ILE A 273 -2.57 12.78 14.55
N ILE A 274 -1.40 12.52 15.15
CA ILE A 274 -0.93 13.31 16.30
C ILE A 274 -0.73 14.79 15.91
N ARG A 275 -1.13 15.67 16.81
CA ARG A 275 -0.97 17.12 16.73
C ARG A 275 0.34 17.55 17.39
N ARG A 276 0.95 18.62 16.90
CA ARG A 276 2.10 19.28 17.53
C ARG A 276 1.67 20.49 18.36
N ASP A 277 2.49 20.85 19.34
CA ASP A 277 2.26 22.02 20.21
C ASP A 277 2.22 23.32 19.40
N LYS A 278 3.15 23.47 18.45
CA LYS A 278 3.15 24.58 17.49
C LYS A 278 2.10 24.35 16.40
N ALA A 279 1.51 25.45 15.92
CA ALA A 279 0.51 25.39 14.85
C ALA A 279 1.11 24.88 13.53
N GLY A 280 0.43 23.91 12.92
CA GLY A 280 0.65 23.48 11.54
C GLY A 280 -0.60 23.75 10.69
N VAL A 281 -0.59 23.35 9.42
CA VAL A 281 -1.72 23.51 8.51
C VAL A 281 -2.52 22.21 8.45
N MET A 282 -3.79 22.28 8.85
CA MET A 282 -4.70 21.13 8.86
C MET A 282 -5.61 21.18 7.63
N TYR A 283 -5.89 20.02 7.03
CA TYR A 283 -6.84 19.84 5.95
C TYR A 283 -7.84 18.76 6.34
N LEU A 284 -9.10 19.14 6.53
CA LEU A 284 -10.18 18.24 6.94
C LEU A 284 -11.29 18.29 5.89
N ASN A 285 -11.43 17.23 5.11
CA ASN A 285 -12.50 17.06 4.14
C ASN A 285 -13.32 15.83 4.54
N GLU A 286 -14.27 16.07 5.46
CA GLU A 286 -15.14 15.04 6.03
C GLU A 286 -15.94 14.30 4.96
N GLN A 287 -16.48 15.04 3.98
CA GLN A 287 -17.28 14.46 2.90
C GLN A 287 -16.51 13.39 2.10
N GLN A 288 -15.21 13.60 1.87
CA GLN A 288 -14.36 12.66 1.14
C GLN A 288 -13.52 11.76 2.05
N GLY A 289 -13.65 11.89 3.37
CA GLY A 289 -12.87 11.11 4.33
C GLY A 289 -11.37 11.41 4.30
N ILE A 290 -10.96 12.60 3.83
CA ILE A 290 -9.54 13.01 3.73
C ILE A 290 -9.17 13.87 4.95
N MET A 291 -8.13 13.44 5.65
CA MET A 291 -7.54 14.16 6.77
C MET A 291 -6.05 14.34 6.48
N GLY A 292 -5.55 15.57 6.53
CA GLY A 292 -4.15 15.91 6.29
C GLY A 292 -3.64 16.91 7.31
N TYR A 293 -2.35 16.80 7.63
CA TYR A 293 -1.65 17.70 8.53
C TYR A 293 -0.26 17.98 7.97
N TRP A 294 0.01 19.23 7.64
CA TRP A 294 1.35 19.74 7.43
C TRP A 294 1.84 20.26 8.78
N GLU A 295 2.79 19.57 9.38
CA GLU A 295 3.28 19.90 10.73
C GLU A 295 3.89 21.31 10.77
N PRO A 296 4.04 21.92 11.96
CA PRO A 296 4.97 23.03 12.12
C PRO A 296 6.38 22.62 11.66
N ALA A 297 7.09 23.53 11.01
CA ALA A 297 8.48 23.30 10.66
C ALA A 297 9.33 23.10 11.93
N SER A 298 10.19 22.07 11.92
CA SER A 298 11.32 21.95 12.83
C SER A 298 12.45 22.86 12.33
N ASP A 299 13.03 23.65 13.25
CA ASP A 299 14.15 24.55 12.94
C ASP A 299 15.34 23.79 12.34
N LYS A 300 15.52 22.52 12.73
CA LYS A 300 16.61 21.66 12.26
C LYS A 300 16.17 20.73 11.13
N ASP A 301 15.02 20.10 11.27
CA ASP A 301 14.68 18.89 10.48
C ASP A 301 13.71 19.17 9.33
N GLY A 302 13.18 20.39 9.19
CA GLY A 302 12.19 20.72 8.16
C GLY A 302 10.79 20.29 8.58
N THR A 303 9.94 19.97 7.61
CA THR A 303 8.51 19.78 7.83
C THR A 303 8.02 18.43 7.34
N THR A 304 7.41 17.67 8.25
CA THR A 304 6.71 16.42 7.92
C THR A 304 5.24 16.73 7.64
N ALA A 305 4.70 16.06 6.63
CA ALA A 305 3.27 16.00 6.39
C ALA A 305 2.78 14.60 6.71
N VAL A 306 1.57 14.49 7.27
CA VAL A 306 0.90 13.22 7.52
C VAL A 306 -0.52 13.31 6.99
N GLY A 307 -1.09 12.18 6.57
CA GLY A 307 -2.44 12.17 6.02
C GLY A 307 -3.05 10.79 6.06
N SER A 308 -4.37 10.77 6.01
CA SER A 308 -5.18 9.57 5.93
C SER A 308 -6.41 9.79 5.04
N ILE A 309 -6.82 8.73 4.34
CA ILE A 309 -8.01 8.71 3.47
C ILE A 309 -8.82 7.46 3.82
N LEU A 310 -10.07 7.63 4.25
CA LEU A 310 -10.99 6.51 4.44
C LEU A 310 -11.55 6.05 3.09
N SER A 311 -11.69 4.74 2.90
CA SER A 311 -12.44 4.19 1.75
C SER A 311 -13.95 4.05 2.02
N THR A 312 -14.36 4.24 3.27
CA THR A 312 -15.75 4.28 3.72
C THR A 312 -16.13 5.70 4.09
N PRO A 313 -17.43 6.06 4.06
CA PRO A 313 -17.88 7.37 4.51
C PRO A 313 -17.38 7.68 5.94
N ALA A 314 -16.85 8.88 6.13
CA ALA A 314 -16.59 9.41 7.46
C ALA A 314 -17.91 9.81 8.11
N ASN A 315 -18.07 9.50 9.38
CA ASN A 315 -19.21 9.92 10.19
C ASN A 315 -18.98 11.30 10.81
N LYS A 316 -17.73 11.59 11.20
CA LYS A 316 -17.34 12.85 11.83
C LYS A 316 -15.82 13.04 11.76
N MET A 317 -15.36 14.26 11.54
CA MET A 317 -13.99 14.71 11.79
C MET A 317 -13.94 15.76 12.90
N TRP A 318 -12.92 15.71 13.74
CA TRP A 318 -12.65 16.76 14.72
C TRP A 318 -11.18 16.81 15.09
N VAL A 319 -10.80 17.89 15.75
CA VAL A 319 -9.47 18.09 16.32
C VAL A 319 -9.64 18.20 17.82
N ASP A 320 -8.95 17.36 18.58
CA ASP A 320 -8.85 17.51 20.03
C ASP A 320 -7.50 18.13 20.42
N LYS A 321 -7.15 18.03 21.71
CA LYS A 321 -5.90 18.59 22.21
C LYS A 321 -4.68 17.87 21.63
N GLU A 322 -4.78 16.57 21.38
CA GLU A 322 -3.65 15.69 21.05
C GLU A 322 -3.64 15.27 19.58
N GLN A 323 -4.79 15.21 18.92
CA GLN A 323 -4.96 14.51 17.65
C GLN A 323 -6.00 15.16 16.73
N LEU A 324 -5.79 15.01 15.43
CA LEU A 324 -6.83 15.12 14.41
C LEU A 324 -7.46 13.73 14.25
N LEU A 325 -8.78 13.64 14.21
CA LEU A 325 -9.50 12.37 14.25
C LEU A 325 -10.56 12.33 13.15
N THR A 326 -10.66 11.18 12.49
CA THR A 326 -11.76 10.83 11.59
C THR A 326 -12.45 9.57 12.09
N LYS A 327 -13.73 9.69 12.43
CA LYS A 327 -14.58 8.60 12.90
C LYS A 327 -15.34 7.93 11.77
N THR A 328 -15.45 6.62 11.85
CA THR A 328 -16.34 5.79 11.04
C THR A 328 -16.79 4.58 11.88
N ALA A 329 -17.52 3.65 11.29
CA ALA A 329 -18.00 2.44 11.97
C ALA A 329 -17.56 1.18 11.22
N VAL A 330 -17.27 0.12 11.97
CA VAL A 330 -16.93 -1.20 11.42
C VAL A 330 -17.93 -2.25 11.89
N LYS A 331 -18.11 -3.29 11.08
CA LYS A 331 -18.87 -4.47 11.47
C LYS A 331 -17.93 -5.59 11.91
N ASN A 332 -18.42 -6.46 12.77
CA ASN A 332 -17.66 -7.58 13.30
C ASN A 332 -17.13 -8.47 12.16
N ASN A 333 -15.83 -8.74 12.15
CA ASN A 333 -15.14 -9.54 11.13
C ASN A 333 -15.23 -9.03 9.69
N GLU A 334 -15.65 -7.77 9.47
CA GLU A 334 -15.59 -7.13 8.16
C GLU A 334 -14.34 -6.25 8.05
N THR A 335 -13.72 -6.27 6.87
CA THR A 335 -12.54 -5.44 6.59
C THR A 335 -12.95 -4.00 6.32
N ILE A 336 -12.41 -3.07 7.10
CA ILE A 336 -12.33 -1.67 6.71
C ILE A 336 -10.99 -1.40 6.04
N VAL A 337 -11.02 -0.66 4.93
CA VAL A 337 -9.81 -0.24 4.23
C VAL A 337 -9.63 1.26 4.39
N TYR A 338 -8.41 1.69 4.66
CA TYR A 338 -8.04 3.09 4.63
C TYR A 338 -6.60 3.24 4.21
N TYR A 339 -6.21 4.47 3.92
CA TYR A 339 -4.86 4.80 3.49
C TYR A 339 -4.26 5.78 4.48
N SER A 340 -2.98 5.64 4.77
CA SER A 340 -2.27 6.64 5.56
C SER A 340 -0.78 6.62 5.28
N GLY A 341 -0.14 7.77 5.42
CA GLY A 341 1.29 7.89 5.24
C GLY A 341 1.72 9.34 5.38
N ALA A 342 2.89 9.65 4.82
CA ALA A 342 3.58 10.88 5.13
C ALA A 342 4.45 11.40 3.97
N ALA A 343 4.87 12.66 4.08
CA ALA A 343 5.83 13.30 3.19
C ALA A 343 6.80 14.17 4.00
N TRP A 344 7.91 14.57 3.39
CA TRP A 344 8.90 15.44 4.00
C TRP A 344 9.40 16.48 3.00
N ASP A 345 9.44 17.74 3.42
CA ASP A 345 9.81 18.85 2.55
C ASP A 345 11.23 18.72 1.99
N LYS A 346 12.20 18.27 2.79
CA LYS A 346 13.58 18.06 2.33
C LYS A 346 13.75 16.89 1.36
N ALA A 347 12.71 16.08 1.13
CA ALA A 347 12.69 15.10 0.04
C ALA A 347 12.52 15.77 -1.35
N GLY A 348 12.12 17.05 -1.40
CA GLY A 348 12.04 17.88 -2.60
C GLY A 348 10.84 17.62 -3.52
N GLN A 349 9.99 16.63 -3.20
CA GLN A 349 8.82 16.27 -4.03
C GLN A 349 7.53 16.96 -3.59
N ILE A 350 7.33 17.09 -2.28
CA ILE A 350 6.19 17.76 -1.66
C ILE A 350 6.79 18.69 -0.61
N THR A 351 6.82 19.99 -0.89
CA THR A 351 7.58 20.98 -0.11
C THR A 351 6.71 21.98 0.64
N ASN A 352 5.39 21.88 0.52
CA ASN A 352 4.44 22.72 1.24
C ASN A 352 3.08 22.05 1.43
N SER A 353 2.26 22.64 2.30
CA SER A 353 0.92 22.15 2.66
C SER A 353 -0.02 22.00 1.46
N LYS A 354 0.03 22.92 0.49
CA LYS A 354 -0.81 22.86 -0.71
C LYS A 354 -0.46 21.66 -1.58
N GLN A 355 0.82 21.38 -1.78
CA GLN A 355 1.26 20.19 -2.53
C GLN A 355 0.90 18.90 -1.79
N TRP A 356 0.90 18.90 -0.45
CA TRP A 356 0.46 17.74 0.32
C TRP A 356 -1.05 17.51 0.17
N GLN A 357 -1.85 18.58 0.27
CA GLN A 357 -3.28 18.53 0.00
C GLN A 357 -3.54 18.01 -1.42
N ASP A 358 -2.86 18.55 -2.43
CA ASP A 358 -3.02 18.13 -3.83
C ASP A 358 -2.68 16.66 -4.03
N TYR A 359 -1.65 16.17 -3.34
CA TYR A 359 -1.30 14.76 -3.36
C TYR A 359 -2.42 13.89 -2.77
N LEU A 360 -2.99 14.27 -1.62
CA LEU A 360 -4.10 13.54 -0.99
C LEU A 360 -5.38 13.57 -1.84
N ASP A 361 -5.74 14.73 -2.38
CA ASP A 361 -6.91 14.90 -3.25
C ASP A 361 -6.75 14.10 -4.54
N HIS A 362 -5.56 14.13 -5.15
CA HIS A 362 -5.24 13.34 -6.34
C HIS A 362 -5.30 11.84 -6.03
N PHE A 363 -4.70 11.38 -4.92
CA PHE A 363 -4.79 9.98 -4.51
C PHE A 363 -6.23 9.55 -4.24
N ASN A 364 -7.07 10.40 -3.66
CA ASN A 364 -8.49 10.09 -3.50
C ASN A 364 -9.22 10.00 -4.86
N GLN A 365 -8.98 10.92 -5.78
CA GLN A 365 -9.52 10.83 -7.16
C GLN A 365 -9.09 9.53 -7.84
N GLU A 366 -7.86 9.09 -7.58
CA GLU A 366 -7.31 7.84 -8.04
C GLU A 366 -8.07 6.61 -7.50
N LEU A 367 -8.47 6.63 -6.23
CA LEU A 367 -9.30 5.58 -5.62
C LEU A 367 -10.71 5.54 -6.20
N GLN A 368 -11.32 6.71 -6.42
CA GLN A 368 -12.69 6.81 -6.94
C GLN A 368 -12.80 6.48 -8.44
N ASN A 369 -11.69 6.51 -9.18
CA ASN A 369 -11.66 6.28 -10.63
C ASN A 369 -10.66 5.18 -11.01
N PRO A 370 -10.82 3.94 -10.51
CA PRO A 370 -9.83 2.87 -10.71
C PRO A 370 -9.57 2.60 -12.20
N LEU A 371 -8.36 2.18 -12.52
CA LEU A 371 -8.00 1.78 -13.88
C LEU A 371 -8.78 0.54 -14.30
N SER A 372 -9.35 0.57 -15.52
CA SER A 372 -10.03 -0.60 -16.08
C SER A 372 -9.02 -1.51 -16.75
N ILE A 373 -9.02 -2.80 -16.38
CA ILE A 373 -8.04 -3.78 -16.87
C ILE A 373 -8.78 -4.87 -17.64
N SER A 374 -8.29 -5.20 -18.83
CA SER A 374 -8.74 -6.36 -19.60
C SER A 374 -7.54 -7.13 -20.15
N ILE A 375 -7.69 -8.45 -20.29
CA ILE A 375 -6.64 -9.34 -20.80
C ILE A 375 -7.21 -10.15 -21.97
N LYS A 376 -6.42 -10.30 -23.03
CA LYS A 376 -6.75 -11.06 -24.24
C LYS A 376 -5.60 -11.99 -24.64
#